data_AF-A0A2V9U3Q4-F1
#
_entry.id   AF-A0A2V9U3Q4-F1
#
_cell.length_a   1.000
_cell.length_b   1.000
_cell.length_c   1.000
_cell.angle_alpha   90.00
_cell.angle_beta   90.00
_cell.angle_gamma   90.00
#
_symmetry.space_group_name_H-M   'P 1'
#
loop_
_entity.id
_entity.type
_entity.pdbx_description
1 polymer ?
#
loop_
_entity_poly.entity_id
_entity_poly.type
_entity_poly.pdbx_seq_one_letter_code
_entity_poly.pdbx_strand_id
1 'polypeptide(L)'
;MSEACRCWSHSPSCLRASSLRSRLRSALAPGTWRASGSKQRYVPRSRKRRFFAISKRTRTLVFTDLDGTLLDQNSYSWVGASQALEQLRRQKIPLIFCTSKTRTEVKAIRRAIGNTHPFIVENGGAIIIPAGYFPDVAPFGAKAKAFTMIIGRPYQELVRELRRLAQDTGIAVRGFHQMSDQELARETGLTMREAHMARQRETGEPFLFRDATPAEIRTFSRKAQARGYSVLRGGRFWHFSGGCDKGLALSVLIGFFRTAWQTRIVTVALGDSGNDLPMFRLVDRPILIPKADGSFASEVIQAMPRIRRAKNAGPQGWAAAVLDALRPRGHARKVRQARPSHSEVEQDALTPV
;
A
#
# COMPACT_ATOMS: atom_id res chain seq x y z
N MET A 1 -10.64 -52.74 24.86
CA MET A 1 -11.34 -52.92 23.57
C MET A 1 -11.78 -51.54 23.10
N SER A 2 -11.10 -50.73 22.29
CA SER A 2 -9.93 -50.80 21.38
C SER A 2 -9.37 -49.35 21.40
N GLU A 3 -8.16 -48.99 21.88
CA GLU A 3 -6.81 -49.14 21.28
C GLU A 3 -6.80 -49.03 19.75
N ALA A 4 -5.95 -48.29 19.03
CA ALA A 4 -4.74 -47.51 19.25
C ALA A 4 -4.63 -46.52 18.03
N CYS A 5 -3.82 -45.47 17.96
CA CYS A 5 -2.36 -45.52 17.95
C CYS A 5 -1.76 -44.11 18.00
N ARG A 6 -0.61 -44.04 18.67
CA ARG A 6 0.25 -42.87 18.90
C ARG A 6 1.29 -42.70 17.78
N CYS A 7 1.74 -41.45 17.64
CA CYS A 7 3.08 -40.96 17.22
C CYS A 7 3.60 -41.32 15.82
N TRP A 8 4.31 -40.38 15.20
CA TRP A 8 5.72 -40.47 14.83
C TRP A 8 6.23 -39.06 14.49
N SER A 9 7.43 -38.77 14.97
CA SER A 9 8.15 -37.49 14.91
C SER A 9 9.23 -37.52 13.82
N HIS A 10 9.50 -36.37 13.17
CA HIS A 10 10.83 -35.80 12.80
C HIS A 10 10.75 -34.91 11.54
N SER A 11 11.33 -33.71 11.63
CA SER A 11 11.56 -32.68 10.59
C SER A 11 12.52 -33.16 9.47
N PRO A 12 12.97 -32.36 8.47
CA PRO A 12 12.54 -31.05 7.92
C PRO A 12 12.38 -31.07 6.36
N SER A 13 11.53 -30.24 5.74
CA SER A 13 11.77 -29.75 4.35
C SER A 13 10.68 -28.82 3.78
N CYS A 14 11.14 -27.69 3.25
CA CYS A 14 10.68 -26.97 2.06
C CYS A 14 9.24 -27.20 1.56
N LEU A 15 8.30 -26.32 1.95
CA LEU A 15 7.02 -26.19 1.25
C LEU A 15 7.20 -25.32 -0.01
N ARG A 16 7.14 -25.98 -1.17
CA ARG A 16 7.12 -25.42 -2.52
C ARG A 16 5.85 -24.58 -2.77
N ALA A 17 5.99 -23.56 -3.62
CA ALA A 17 5.01 -22.55 -4.03
C ALA A 17 3.77 -23.04 -4.83
N SER A 18 3.31 -24.27 -4.62
CA SER A 18 2.22 -24.89 -5.40
C SER A 18 0.85 -24.85 -4.72
N SER A 19 0.75 -24.57 -3.42
CA SER A 19 -0.52 -24.60 -2.67
C SER A 19 -1.36 -23.30 -2.75
N LEU A 20 -0.87 -22.23 -3.37
CA LEU A 20 -1.65 -21.00 -3.60
C LEU A 20 -2.56 -21.05 -4.84
N ARG A 21 -2.26 -21.94 -5.81
CA ARG A 21 -3.07 -22.04 -7.04
C ARG A 21 -4.39 -22.80 -6.87
N SER A 22 -4.49 -23.69 -5.87
CA SER A 22 -5.71 -24.47 -5.65
C SER A 22 -6.81 -23.67 -4.92
N ARG A 23 -6.44 -22.75 -4.03
CA ARG A 23 -7.42 -21.93 -3.28
C ARG A 23 -8.12 -20.85 -4.13
N LEU A 24 -7.46 -20.35 -5.19
CA LEU A 24 -8.04 -19.37 -6.12
C LEU A 24 -9.06 -19.97 -7.10
N ARG A 25 -9.12 -21.30 -7.28
CA ARG A 25 -10.09 -21.94 -8.19
C ARG A 25 -11.46 -22.21 -7.56
N SER A 26 -11.57 -22.25 -6.23
CA SER A 26 -12.85 -22.57 -5.57
C SER A 26 -13.80 -21.36 -5.40
N ALA A 27 -13.31 -20.13 -5.57
CA ALA A 27 -14.12 -18.90 -5.43
C ALA A 27 -14.93 -18.54 -6.70
N LEU A 28 -14.92 -19.39 -7.74
CA LEU A 28 -15.57 -19.13 -9.03
C LEU A 28 -16.60 -20.21 -9.41
N ALA A 29 -17.05 -21.04 -8.46
CA ALA A 29 -18.15 -21.97 -8.72
C ALA A 29 -19.49 -21.22 -8.76
N PRO A 30 -20.31 -21.35 -9.82
CA PRO A 30 -21.59 -20.67 -9.91
C PRO A 30 -22.64 -21.37 -9.02
N GLY A 31 -22.89 -20.79 -7.85
CA GLY A 31 -24.04 -21.14 -7.00
C GLY A 31 -25.33 -20.52 -7.56
N THR A 32 -26.34 -21.38 -7.70
CA THR A 32 -27.72 -21.18 -8.18
C THR A 32 -28.30 -19.76 -8.07
N TRP A 33 -28.60 -19.15 -9.22
CA TRP A 33 -29.33 -17.90 -9.35
C TRP A 33 -30.82 -18.18 -9.62
N ARG A 34 -31.73 -17.63 -8.81
CA ARG A 34 -33.12 -17.40 -9.22
C ARG A 34 -33.27 -15.94 -9.64
N ALA A 35 -33.48 -15.73 -10.93
CA ALA A 35 -34.01 -14.49 -11.48
C ALA A 35 -35.19 -14.86 -12.39
N SER A 36 -36.36 -14.31 -12.07
CA SER A 36 -37.57 -14.37 -12.89
C SER A 36 -37.49 -13.36 -14.03
N GLY A 37 -37.78 -13.78 -15.27
CA GLY A 37 -38.12 -12.87 -16.37
C GLY A 37 -37.26 -13.00 -17.64
N SER A 38 -37.94 -13.36 -18.73
CA SER A 38 -37.60 -13.32 -20.17
C SER A 38 -36.21 -13.78 -20.63
N LYS A 39 -36.19 -15.00 -21.22
CA LYS A 39 -35.06 -15.60 -21.94
C LYS A 39 -34.74 -14.81 -23.22
N GLN A 40 -33.68 -14.00 -23.23
CA GLN A 40 -32.99 -13.63 -24.48
C GLN A 40 -31.80 -14.58 -24.68
N ARG A 41 -31.81 -15.31 -25.80
CA ARG A 41 -30.75 -16.25 -26.20
C ARG A 41 -29.45 -15.48 -26.48
N TYR A 42 -28.48 -15.59 -25.57
CA TYR A 42 -27.11 -15.15 -25.81
C TYR A 42 -26.39 -16.16 -26.71
N VAL A 43 -26.05 -15.75 -27.93
CA VAL A 43 -25.19 -16.53 -28.85
C VAL A 43 -23.74 -16.07 -28.62
N PRO A 44 -22.81 -16.95 -28.18
CA PRO A 44 -21.43 -16.54 -27.98
C PRO A 44 -20.74 -16.40 -29.33
N ARG A 45 -20.43 -15.15 -29.73
CA ARG A 45 -19.52 -14.89 -30.85
C ARG A 45 -18.13 -15.43 -30.49
N SER A 46 -17.60 -16.29 -31.35
CA SER A 46 -16.26 -16.88 -31.24
C SER A 46 -15.19 -15.77 -31.14
N ARG A 47 -14.70 -15.51 -29.93
CA ARG A 47 -13.54 -14.62 -29.72
C ARG A 47 -12.30 -15.35 -30.23
N LYS A 48 -11.92 -15.10 -31.48
CA LYS A 48 -10.56 -15.38 -31.98
C LYS A 48 -9.57 -14.87 -30.92
N ARG A 49 -8.72 -15.76 -30.41
CA ARG A 49 -7.58 -15.40 -29.53
C ARG A 49 -6.65 -14.49 -30.32
N ARG A 50 -6.90 -13.18 -30.29
CA ARG A 50 -5.94 -12.19 -30.74
C ARG A 50 -4.80 -12.21 -29.74
N PHE A 51 -3.62 -12.67 -30.15
CA PHE A 51 -2.37 -12.37 -29.47
C PHE A 51 -2.18 -10.86 -29.58
N PHE A 52 -2.56 -10.12 -28.52
CA PHE A 52 -2.38 -8.67 -28.49
C PHE A 52 -0.93 -8.37 -28.13
N ALA A 53 -0.23 -7.70 -29.05
CA ALA A 53 1.10 -7.15 -28.79
C ALA A 53 1.00 -6.12 -27.66
N ILE A 54 1.73 -6.34 -26.57
CA ILE A 54 1.85 -5.37 -25.47
C ILE A 54 2.45 -4.08 -26.05
N SER A 55 1.78 -2.95 -25.85
CA SER A 55 2.26 -1.65 -26.32
C SER A 55 3.67 -1.37 -25.78
N LYS A 56 4.56 -0.83 -26.64
CA LYS A 56 5.92 -0.39 -26.22
C LYS A 56 5.88 0.81 -25.25
N ARG A 57 4.72 1.46 -25.06
CA ARG A 57 4.58 2.65 -24.21
C ARG A 57 4.51 2.29 -22.73
N THR A 58 5.56 2.57 -21.98
CA THR A 58 5.54 2.40 -20.52
C THR A 58 4.68 3.48 -19.85
N ARG A 59 3.78 3.07 -18.96
CA ARG A 59 2.98 3.98 -18.12
C ARG A 59 3.46 3.93 -16.67
N THR A 60 3.30 5.03 -15.95
CA THR A 60 3.65 5.12 -14.53
C THR A 60 2.38 5.09 -13.68
N LEU A 61 2.46 4.44 -12.52
CA LEU A 61 1.44 4.44 -11.49
C LEU A 61 2.10 4.81 -10.16
N VAL A 62 1.59 5.84 -9.48
CA VAL A 62 2.15 6.33 -8.22
C VAL A 62 1.21 6.00 -7.08
N PHE A 63 1.75 5.38 -6.04
CA PHE A 63 1.09 5.12 -4.78
C PHE A 63 1.74 5.98 -3.70
N THR A 64 0.94 6.47 -2.77
CA THR A 64 1.46 7.29 -1.68
C THR A 64 0.70 7.02 -0.40
N ASP A 65 1.44 6.87 0.71
CA ASP A 65 0.87 7.17 2.01
C ASP A 65 0.54 8.66 2.13
N LEU A 66 -0.25 9.02 3.14
CA LEU A 66 -0.67 10.39 3.39
C LEU A 66 0.14 11.02 4.52
N ASP A 67 0.01 10.55 5.75
CA ASP A 67 0.54 11.25 6.92
C ASP A 67 2.05 11.12 7.01
N GLY A 68 2.76 12.23 7.22
CA GLY A 68 4.23 12.23 7.20
C GLY A 68 4.84 12.03 5.81
N THR A 69 4.00 11.83 4.79
CA THR A 69 4.39 11.58 3.39
C THR A 69 3.89 12.70 2.48
N LEU A 70 2.66 12.61 1.96
CA LEU A 70 2.06 13.64 1.11
C LEU A 70 1.53 14.82 1.95
N LEU A 71 1.07 14.52 3.16
CA LEU A 71 0.61 15.49 4.14
C LEU A 71 1.71 15.70 5.17
N ASP A 72 1.94 16.95 5.52
CA ASP A 72 2.80 17.27 6.66
C ASP A 72 2.28 16.61 7.95
N GLN A 73 3.19 16.12 8.79
CA GLN A 73 2.84 15.30 9.95
C GLN A 73 2.04 16.08 11.01
N ASN A 74 2.25 17.40 11.11
CA ASN A 74 1.66 18.23 12.16
C ASN A 74 0.51 19.09 11.62
N SER A 75 0.75 19.78 10.51
CA SER A 75 -0.23 20.69 9.90
C SER A 75 -1.23 19.98 8.97
N TYR A 76 -0.96 18.72 8.60
CA TYR A 76 -1.70 17.97 7.58
C TYR A 76 -1.79 18.68 6.22
N SER A 77 -0.96 19.70 6.00
CA SER A 77 -0.92 20.47 4.77
C SER A 77 -0.22 19.70 3.66
N TRP A 78 -0.79 19.76 2.46
CA TRP A 78 -0.19 19.22 1.23
C TRP A 78 0.45 20.31 0.35
N VAL A 79 0.43 21.58 0.78
CA VAL A 79 0.83 22.72 -0.08
C VAL A 79 2.26 22.57 -0.62
N GLY A 80 3.18 22.03 0.18
CA GLY A 80 4.55 21.75 -0.27
C GLY A 80 4.66 20.73 -1.42
N ALA A 81 3.60 19.97 -1.70
CA ALA A 81 3.51 18.97 -2.76
C ALA A 81 2.91 19.51 -4.06
N SER A 82 2.45 20.77 -4.10
CA SER A 82 1.63 21.33 -5.18
C SER A 82 2.26 21.16 -6.57
N GLN A 83 3.55 21.45 -6.72
CA GLN A 83 4.25 21.33 -8.00
C GLN A 83 4.24 19.90 -8.54
N ALA A 84 4.48 18.91 -7.68
CA ALA A 84 4.49 17.51 -8.08
C ALA A 84 3.07 16.98 -8.36
N LEU A 85 2.07 17.42 -7.59
CA LEU A 85 0.67 17.11 -7.83
C LEU A 85 0.20 17.62 -9.20
N GLU A 86 0.57 18.86 -9.55
CA GLU A 86 0.29 19.44 -10.86
C GLU A 86 1.00 18.67 -11.98
N GLN A 87 2.26 18.28 -11.77
CA GLN A 87 3.00 17.48 -12.75
C GLN A 87 2.34 16.14 -13.02
N LEU A 88 1.88 15.43 -11.98
CA LEU A 88 1.16 14.16 -12.12
C LEU A 88 -0.14 14.36 -12.90
N ARG A 89 -0.90 15.44 -12.60
CA ARG A 89 -2.13 15.79 -13.31
C ARG A 89 -1.85 16.07 -14.79
N ARG A 90 -0.86 16.91 -15.10
CA ARG A 90 -0.45 17.27 -16.46
C ARG A 90 -0.06 16.04 -17.29
N GLN A 91 0.66 15.10 -16.68
CA GLN A 91 1.07 13.86 -17.34
C GLN A 91 0.00 12.75 -17.30
N LYS A 92 -1.17 13.01 -16.69
CA LYS A 92 -2.26 12.03 -16.50
C LYS A 92 -1.77 10.76 -15.80
N ILE A 93 -0.84 10.89 -14.86
CA ILE A 93 -0.32 9.79 -14.05
C ILE A 93 -1.23 9.60 -12.85
N PRO A 94 -1.84 8.41 -12.66
CA PRO A 94 -2.69 8.18 -11.51
C PRO A 94 -1.88 8.21 -10.21
N LEU A 95 -2.39 9.02 -9.28
CA LEU A 95 -1.93 9.06 -7.90
C LEU A 95 -2.94 8.35 -7.00
N ILE A 96 -2.56 7.19 -6.48
CA ILE A 96 -3.37 6.33 -5.63
C ILE A 96 -2.99 6.56 -4.17
N PHE A 97 -3.94 7.03 -3.37
CA PHE A 97 -3.74 7.15 -1.93
C PHE A 97 -3.82 5.77 -1.29
N CYS A 98 -2.91 5.47 -0.36
CA CYS A 98 -2.84 4.21 0.37
C CYS A 98 -2.47 4.47 1.83
N THR A 99 -3.48 4.57 2.69
CA THR A 99 -3.36 5.21 4.02
C THR A 99 -4.04 4.41 5.12
N SER A 100 -3.69 4.70 6.38
CA SER A 100 -4.38 4.22 7.58
C SER A 100 -5.70 4.99 7.87
N LYS A 101 -5.94 6.11 7.19
CA LYS A 101 -7.15 6.93 7.33
C LYS A 101 -8.40 6.23 6.82
N THR A 102 -9.55 6.63 7.38
CA THR A 102 -10.87 6.16 6.97
C THR A 102 -11.23 6.64 5.56
N ARG A 103 -12.25 6.00 4.98
CA ARG A 103 -12.88 6.48 3.74
C ARG A 103 -13.36 7.92 3.84
N THR A 104 -13.93 8.32 4.97
CA THR A 104 -14.52 9.65 5.15
C THR A 104 -13.45 10.73 5.19
N GLU A 105 -12.35 10.49 5.92
CA GLU A 105 -11.17 11.36 5.91
C GLU A 105 -10.59 11.49 4.50
N VAL A 106 -10.37 10.36 3.82
CA VAL A 106 -9.78 10.36 2.47
C VAL A 106 -10.67 11.08 1.45
N LYS A 107 -12.01 10.99 1.56
CA LYS A 107 -12.93 11.76 0.72
C LYS A 107 -12.79 13.28 0.93
N ALA A 108 -12.50 13.75 2.14
CA ALA A 108 -12.24 15.17 2.39
C ALA A 108 -10.91 15.61 1.75
N ILE A 109 -9.85 14.85 1.99
CA ILE A 109 -8.50 15.13 1.46
C ILE A 109 -8.49 15.10 -0.07
N ARG A 110 -9.13 14.11 -0.69
CA ARG A 110 -9.23 14.01 -2.15
C ARG A 110 -9.93 15.20 -2.78
N ARG A 111 -10.99 15.72 -2.14
CA ARG A 111 -11.68 16.94 -2.61
C ARG A 111 -10.76 18.15 -2.56
N ALA A 112 -10.02 18.33 -1.46
CA ALA A 112 -9.07 19.43 -1.31
C ALA A 112 -7.95 19.39 -2.36
N ILE A 113 -7.42 18.21 -2.69
CA ILE A 113 -6.32 18.02 -3.64
C ILE A 113 -6.79 17.94 -5.12
N GLY A 114 -8.10 17.74 -5.34
CA GLY A 114 -8.64 17.43 -6.66
C GLY A 114 -8.21 16.05 -7.18
N ASN A 115 -8.06 15.06 -6.29
CA ASN A 115 -7.73 13.69 -6.64
C ASN A 115 -8.99 12.87 -6.98
N THR A 116 -9.02 12.27 -8.18
CA THR A 116 -10.17 11.51 -8.69
C THR A 116 -9.88 10.03 -8.94
N HIS A 117 -8.70 9.54 -8.56
CA HIS A 117 -8.27 8.15 -8.79
C HIS A 117 -8.77 7.19 -7.70
N PRO A 118 -8.71 5.86 -7.91
CA PRO A 118 -8.92 4.87 -6.86
C PRO A 118 -8.03 5.13 -5.64
N PHE A 119 -8.47 4.65 -4.48
CA PHE A 119 -7.74 4.81 -3.23
C PHE A 119 -7.96 3.63 -2.30
N ILE A 120 -6.99 3.42 -1.42
CA ILE A 120 -6.92 2.36 -0.42
C ILE A 120 -6.97 3.01 0.95
N VAL A 121 -7.82 2.48 1.82
CA VAL A 121 -8.07 3.00 3.17
C VAL A 121 -7.72 1.97 4.24
N GLU A 122 -7.59 2.44 5.47
CA GLU A 122 -7.41 1.62 6.67
C GLU A 122 -6.33 0.53 6.51
N ASN A 123 -5.15 0.94 6.02
CA ASN A 123 -3.97 0.09 5.81
C ASN A 123 -4.21 -1.11 4.87
N GLY A 124 -5.07 -0.94 3.86
CA GLY A 124 -5.40 -2.01 2.92
C GLY A 124 -6.69 -2.75 3.23
N GLY A 125 -7.42 -2.33 4.26
CA GLY A 125 -8.70 -2.94 4.64
C GLY A 125 -9.77 -2.81 3.56
N ALA A 126 -9.76 -1.72 2.77
CA ALA A 126 -10.67 -1.57 1.64
C ALA A 126 -10.07 -0.81 0.46
N ILE A 127 -10.56 -1.14 -0.74
CA ILE A 127 -10.26 -0.44 -1.99
C ILE A 127 -11.52 0.21 -2.51
N ILE A 128 -11.45 1.50 -2.82
CA ILE A 128 -12.55 2.25 -3.41
C ILE A 128 -12.16 2.65 -4.83
N ILE A 129 -12.97 2.25 -5.80
CA ILE A 129 -12.80 2.54 -7.23
C ILE A 129 -13.96 3.42 -7.68
N PRO A 130 -13.71 4.66 -8.14
CA PRO A 130 -14.75 5.53 -8.67
C PRO A 130 -15.53 4.87 -9.82
N ALA A 131 -16.82 5.16 -9.92
CA ALA A 131 -17.65 4.65 -11.00
C ALA A 131 -17.08 5.05 -12.37
N GLY A 132 -17.11 4.12 -13.33
CA GLY A 132 -16.59 4.33 -14.67
C GLY A 132 -15.07 4.43 -14.78
N TYR A 133 -14.30 4.25 -13.70
CA TYR A 133 -12.84 4.37 -13.76
C TYR A 133 -12.17 3.26 -14.59
N PHE A 134 -12.74 2.04 -14.58
CA PHE A 134 -12.30 0.90 -15.38
C PHE A 134 -13.48 0.28 -16.15
N PRO A 135 -14.01 0.96 -17.20
CA PRO A 135 -15.26 0.56 -17.86
C PRO A 135 -15.19 -0.84 -18.47
N ASP A 136 -14.01 -1.25 -18.95
CA ASP A 136 -13.81 -2.54 -19.63
C ASP A 136 -13.41 -3.69 -18.70
N VAL A 137 -13.06 -3.40 -17.45
CA VAL A 137 -12.49 -4.41 -16.53
C VAL A 137 -13.49 -4.85 -15.47
N ALA A 138 -14.41 -3.96 -15.09
CA ALA A 138 -15.36 -4.29 -14.06
C ALA A 138 -16.71 -3.63 -14.32
N PRO A 139 -17.79 -4.42 -14.48
CA PRO A 139 -19.14 -3.89 -14.62
C PRO A 139 -19.63 -3.44 -13.24
N PHE A 140 -19.07 -2.34 -12.75
CA PHE A 140 -19.58 -1.70 -11.54
C PHE A 140 -20.96 -1.14 -11.86
N GLY A 141 -21.99 -1.56 -11.11
CA GLY A 141 -23.38 -1.27 -11.44
C GLY A 141 -23.64 0.22 -11.68
N ALA A 142 -24.44 0.53 -12.71
CA ALA A 142 -24.64 1.88 -13.23
C ALA A 142 -25.17 2.91 -12.21
N LYS A 143 -25.73 2.47 -11.08
CA LYS A 143 -26.33 3.32 -10.04
C LYS A 143 -25.39 3.69 -8.89
N ALA A 144 -24.21 3.07 -8.78
CA ALA A 144 -23.29 3.34 -7.68
C ALA A 144 -22.28 4.45 -8.05
N LYS A 145 -21.99 5.38 -7.13
CA LYS A 145 -20.95 6.42 -7.33
C LYS A 145 -19.52 5.85 -7.29
N ALA A 146 -19.33 4.71 -6.65
CA ALA A 146 -18.07 4.00 -6.55
C ALA A 146 -18.31 2.52 -6.24
N PHE A 147 -17.38 1.68 -6.66
CA PHE A 147 -17.26 0.30 -6.20
C PHE A 147 -16.34 0.23 -4.98
N THR A 148 -16.70 -0.60 -4.02
CA THR A 148 -15.90 -0.85 -2.82
C THR A 148 -15.61 -2.33 -2.73
N MET A 149 -14.35 -2.69 -2.58
CA MET A 149 -13.91 -4.04 -2.26
C MET A 149 -13.35 -4.05 -0.84
N ILE A 150 -14.03 -4.74 0.05
CA ILE A 150 -13.58 -4.98 1.42
C ILE A 150 -12.63 -6.19 1.41
N ILE A 151 -11.42 -6.01 1.92
CA ILE A 151 -10.38 -7.04 2.05
C ILE A 151 -10.21 -7.42 3.53
N GLY A 152 -10.19 -6.41 4.40
CA GLY A 152 -10.01 -6.59 5.84
C GLY A 152 -11.24 -7.19 6.52
N ARG A 153 -11.03 -7.62 7.78
CA ARG A 153 -12.13 -8.06 8.65
C ARG A 153 -13.09 -6.91 8.98
N PRO A 154 -14.40 -7.17 9.15
CA PRO A 154 -15.36 -6.15 9.54
C PRO A 154 -15.01 -5.53 10.90
N TYR A 155 -15.23 -4.22 11.04
CA TYR A 155 -14.88 -3.44 12.24
C TYR A 155 -15.36 -4.05 13.57
N GLN A 156 -16.61 -4.54 13.61
CA GLN A 156 -17.19 -5.13 14.82
C GLN A 156 -16.48 -6.43 15.24
N GLU A 157 -15.90 -7.17 14.30
CA GLU A 157 -15.07 -8.34 14.60
C GLU A 157 -13.76 -7.89 15.26
N LEU A 158 -13.12 -6.85 14.72
CA LEU A 158 -11.88 -6.29 15.25
C LEU A 158 -12.05 -5.79 16.67
N VAL A 159 -13.14 -5.06 16.96
CA VAL A 159 -13.43 -4.56 18.31
C VAL A 159 -13.60 -5.71 19.32
N ARG A 160 -14.36 -6.75 18.94
CA ARG A 160 -14.54 -7.93 19.81
C ARG A 160 -13.22 -8.64 20.07
N GLU A 161 -12.41 -8.81 19.04
CA GLU A 161 -11.17 -9.56 19.18
C GLU A 161 -10.09 -8.77 19.91
N LEU A 162 -10.01 -7.45 19.70
CA LEU A 162 -9.13 -6.58 20.47
C LEU A 162 -9.45 -6.65 21.97
N ARG A 163 -10.76 -6.64 22.32
CA ARG A 163 -11.21 -6.82 23.70
C ARG A 163 -10.82 -8.18 24.28
N ARG A 164 -11.02 -9.25 23.51
CA ARG A 164 -10.63 -10.60 23.93
C ARG A 164 -9.12 -10.67 24.16
N LEU A 165 -8.31 -10.20 23.22
CA LEU A 165 -6.85 -10.17 23.36
C LEU A 165 -6.42 -9.43 24.62
N ALA A 166 -7.02 -8.28 24.93
CA ALA A 166 -6.73 -7.52 26.14
C ALA A 166 -7.03 -8.31 27.43
N GLN A 167 -8.18 -8.98 27.48
CA GLN A 167 -8.55 -9.87 28.61
C GLN A 167 -7.58 -11.04 28.75
N ASP A 168 -7.29 -11.67 27.62
CA ASP A 168 -6.47 -12.86 27.49
C ASP A 168 -4.98 -12.69 27.82
N THR A 169 -4.48 -11.45 27.75
CA THR A 169 -3.09 -11.13 28.08
C THR A 169 -2.99 -10.31 29.37
N GLY A 170 -4.11 -9.82 29.90
CA GLY A 170 -4.11 -8.84 31.00
C GLY A 170 -3.55 -7.47 30.61
N ILE A 171 -3.40 -7.19 29.31
CA ILE A 171 -2.77 -5.95 28.83
C ILE A 171 -3.88 -4.97 28.46
N ALA A 172 -3.94 -3.85 29.17
CA ALA A 172 -4.96 -2.84 28.94
C ALA A 172 -4.74 -2.09 27.62
N VAL A 173 -5.82 -1.95 26.85
CA VAL A 173 -5.85 -1.19 25.60
C VAL A 173 -7.04 -0.24 25.58
N ARG A 174 -6.89 0.88 24.87
CA ARG A 174 -7.97 1.83 24.61
C ARG A 174 -8.07 2.12 23.11
N GLY A 175 -9.12 1.62 22.48
CA GLY A 175 -9.41 1.83 21.06
C GLY A 175 -10.24 3.07 20.77
N PHE A 176 -10.29 3.48 19.51
CA PHE A 176 -11.18 4.55 19.03
C PHE A 176 -12.66 4.24 19.29
N HIS A 177 -13.04 2.95 19.34
CA HIS A 177 -14.41 2.56 19.72
C HIS A 177 -14.77 2.95 21.17
N GLN A 178 -13.78 3.24 22.02
CA GLN A 178 -13.95 3.62 23.43
C GLN A 178 -13.68 5.12 23.67
N MET A 179 -13.52 5.91 22.61
CA MET A 179 -13.25 7.34 22.72
C MET A 179 -14.42 8.12 22.11
N SER A 180 -14.91 9.15 22.79
CA SER A 180 -15.79 10.14 22.16
C SER A 180 -15.03 10.96 21.11
N ASP A 181 -15.75 11.68 20.24
CA ASP A 181 -15.11 12.58 19.26
C ASP A 181 -14.27 13.66 19.97
N GLN A 182 -14.72 14.11 21.15
CA GLN A 182 -14.03 15.09 21.98
C GLN A 182 -12.77 14.52 22.63
N GLU A 183 -12.83 13.29 23.13
CA GLU A 183 -11.64 12.61 23.65
C GLU A 183 -10.61 12.39 22.54
N LEU A 184 -11.06 11.92 21.38
CA LEU A 184 -10.16 11.70 20.26
C LEU A 184 -9.55 13.02 19.75
N ALA A 185 -10.33 14.10 19.66
CA ALA A 185 -9.83 15.43 19.31
C ALA A 185 -8.72 15.89 20.28
N ARG A 186 -8.93 15.74 21.59
CA ARG A 186 -7.91 16.04 22.61
C ARG A 186 -6.66 15.17 22.45
N GLU A 187 -6.84 13.88 22.21
CA GLU A 187 -5.74 12.91 22.07
C GLU A 187 -4.97 13.05 20.75
N THR A 188 -5.53 13.70 19.73
CA THR A 188 -4.94 13.79 18.38
C THR A 188 -4.51 15.21 17.98
N GLY A 189 -5.15 16.23 18.54
CA GLY A 189 -5.07 17.61 18.03
C GLY A 189 -5.98 17.86 16.81
N LEU A 190 -6.81 16.89 16.41
CA LEU A 190 -7.79 17.05 15.34
C LEU A 190 -8.94 17.94 15.77
N THR A 191 -9.58 18.60 14.81
CA THR A 191 -10.88 19.24 15.05
C THR A 191 -11.95 18.18 15.37
N MET A 192 -13.04 18.60 16.03
CA MET A 192 -14.18 17.70 16.32
C MET A 192 -14.69 16.98 15.07
N ARG A 193 -14.76 17.69 13.93
CA ARG A 193 -15.20 17.11 12.66
C ARG A 193 -14.23 16.06 12.14
N GLU A 194 -12.93 16.31 12.23
CA GLU A 194 -11.91 15.36 11.82
C GLU A 194 -11.86 14.14 12.73
N ALA A 195 -11.98 14.34 14.05
CA ALA A 195 -12.09 13.25 15.01
C ALA A 195 -13.33 12.38 14.71
N HIS A 196 -14.47 13.00 14.43
CA HIS A 196 -15.67 12.29 14.00
C HIS A 196 -15.42 11.45 12.75
N MET A 197 -14.82 12.03 11.70
CA MET A 197 -14.47 11.29 10.47
C MET A 197 -13.49 10.15 10.76
N ALA A 198 -12.49 10.40 11.61
CA ALA A 198 -11.50 9.41 12.02
C ALA A 198 -12.11 8.25 12.83
N ARG A 199 -13.31 8.38 13.41
CA ARG A 199 -13.99 7.25 14.08
C ARG A 199 -14.86 6.41 13.15
N GLN A 200 -15.11 6.84 11.92
CA GLN A 200 -15.92 6.12 10.93
C GLN A 200 -15.13 4.96 10.29
N ARG A 201 -14.74 3.98 11.11
CA ARG A 201 -13.89 2.83 10.75
C ARG A 201 -14.73 1.67 10.19
N GLU A 202 -14.18 0.97 9.21
CA GLU A 202 -14.83 -0.18 8.56
C GLU A 202 -14.07 -1.50 8.72
N THR A 203 -12.73 -1.43 8.81
CA THR A 203 -11.80 -2.55 8.61
C THR A 203 -10.48 -2.46 9.40
N GLY A 204 -10.35 -1.47 10.29
CA GLY A 204 -9.19 -1.28 11.15
C GLY A 204 -9.55 -0.53 12.42
N GLU A 205 -8.90 -0.86 13.53
CA GLU A 205 -9.12 -0.21 14.83
C GLU A 205 -7.81 0.38 15.36
N PRO A 206 -7.67 1.72 15.36
CA PRO A 206 -6.58 2.37 16.07
C PRO A 206 -6.77 2.26 17.59
N PHE A 207 -5.69 2.03 18.33
CA PHE A 207 -5.72 1.90 19.78
C PHE A 207 -4.41 2.34 20.44
N LEU A 208 -4.48 2.55 21.76
CA LEU A 208 -3.34 2.79 22.64
C LEU A 208 -3.19 1.60 23.59
N PHE A 209 -1.95 1.18 23.85
CA PHE A 209 -1.65 0.40 25.04
C PHE A 209 -1.63 1.33 26.26
N ARG A 210 -2.19 0.89 27.38
CA ARG A 210 -2.11 1.61 28.66
C ARG A 210 -1.00 0.95 29.48
N ASP A 211 0.10 1.69 29.67
CA ASP A 211 1.24 1.32 30.53
C ASP A 211 1.91 -0.04 30.20
N ALA A 212 1.82 -0.50 28.94
CA ALA A 212 2.42 -1.76 28.53
C ALA A 212 3.91 -1.61 28.19
N THR A 213 4.73 -2.50 28.74
CA THR A 213 6.15 -2.63 28.41
C THR A 213 6.37 -3.14 26.98
N PRO A 214 7.55 -2.91 26.38
CA PRO A 214 7.88 -3.48 25.07
C PRO A 214 7.75 -5.01 25.00
N ALA A 215 7.99 -5.72 26.11
CA ALA A 215 7.84 -7.17 26.18
C ALA A 215 6.37 -7.59 26.11
N GLU A 216 5.50 -6.91 26.84
CA GLU A 216 4.05 -7.13 26.81
C GLU A 216 3.46 -6.84 25.42
N ILE A 217 3.87 -5.73 24.79
CA ILE A 217 3.44 -5.40 23.42
C ILE A 217 3.85 -6.51 22.44
N ARG A 218 5.06 -7.07 22.57
CA ARG A 218 5.49 -8.22 21.74
C ARG A 218 4.63 -9.45 22.00
N THR A 219 4.30 -9.74 23.26
CA THR A 219 3.42 -10.86 23.63
C THR A 219 2.01 -10.69 23.06
N PHE A 220 1.42 -9.50 23.22
CA PHE A 220 0.13 -9.13 22.65
C PHE A 220 0.13 -9.31 21.13
N SER A 221 1.14 -8.75 20.46
CA SER A 221 1.28 -8.81 19.00
C SER A 221 1.41 -10.25 18.49
N ARG A 222 2.18 -11.10 19.20
CA ARG A 222 2.31 -12.52 18.84
C ARG A 222 0.98 -13.28 19.00
N LYS A 223 0.24 -13.01 20.07
CA LYS A 223 -1.07 -13.63 20.30
C LYS A 223 -2.10 -13.18 19.26
N ALA A 224 -2.11 -11.89 18.91
CA ALA A 224 -2.90 -11.35 17.81
C ALA A 224 -2.57 -12.04 16.48
N GLN A 225 -1.28 -12.18 16.16
CA GLN A 225 -0.82 -12.84 14.95
C GLN A 225 -1.25 -14.31 14.87
N ALA A 226 -1.17 -15.04 15.99
CA ALA A 226 -1.63 -16.43 16.06
C ALA A 226 -3.13 -16.58 15.77
N ARG A 227 -3.91 -15.51 15.99
CA ARG A 227 -5.35 -15.43 15.67
C ARG A 227 -5.65 -14.84 14.29
N GLY A 228 -4.62 -14.53 13.50
CA GLY A 228 -4.77 -13.97 12.16
C GLY A 228 -4.97 -12.45 12.10
N TYR A 229 -4.60 -11.74 13.16
CA TYR A 229 -4.64 -10.27 13.25
C TYR A 229 -3.24 -9.66 13.28
N SER A 230 -3.15 -8.42 12.82
CA SER A 230 -1.92 -7.64 12.77
C SER A 230 -2.01 -6.49 13.76
N VAL A 231 -0.91 -6.26 14.48
CA VAL A 231 -0.70 -5.10 15.35
C VAL A 231 0.45 -4.30 14.75
N LEU A 232 0.15 -3.15 14.18
CA LEU A 232 1.13 -2.30 13.51
C LEU A 232 1.33 -1.00 14.29
N ARG A 233 2.58 -0.61 14.51
CA ARG A 233 2.87 0.70 15.09
C ARG A 233 2.67 1.77 14.01
N GLY A 234 1.75 2.69 14.24
CA GLY A 234 1.65 3.93 13.47
C GLY A 234 2.49 5.03 14.10
N GLY A 235 2.09 6.29 13.90
CA GLY A 235 2.67 7.42 14.62
C GLY A 235 2.32 7.35 16.12
N ARG A 236 1.20 7.97 16.50
CA ARG A 236 0.73 8.00 17.90
C ARG A 236 0.01 6.72 18.32
N PHE A 237 -0.73 6.11 17.40
CA PHE A 237 -1.58 4.95 17.69
C PHE A 237 -0.98 3.66 17.13
N TRP A 238 -1.35 2.55 17.76
CA TRP A 238 -1.24 1.23 17.18
C TRP A 238 -2.47 0.98 16.30
N HIS A 239 -2.31 0.20 15.25
CA HIS A 239 -3.38 -0.19 14.36
C HIS A 239 -3.61 -1.69 14.45
N PHE A 240 -4.84 -2.07 14.79
CA PHE A 240 -5.31 -3.44 14.79
C PHE A 240 -6.10 -3.71 13.50
N SER A 241 -5.71 -4.74 12.75
CA SER A 241 -6.39 -5.15 11.52
C SER A 241 -6.33 -6.66 11.34
N GLY A 242 -7.09 -7.21 10.39
CA GLY A 242 -7.10 -8.66 10.12
C GLY A 242 -7.28 -8.94 8.65
N GLY A 243 -6.48 -9.89 8.13
CA GLY A 243 -6.60 -10.37 6.74
C GLY A 243 -6.22 -9.38 5.64
N CYS A 244 -5.63 -8.22 5.98
CA CYS A 244 -5.28 -7.19 5.01
C CYS A 244 -3.95 -6.51 5.33
N ASP A 245 -3.30 -6.01 4.27
CA ASP A 245 -2.19 -5.07 4.35
C ASP A 245 -2.18 -4.17 3.09
N LYS A 246 -1.41 -3.08 3.14
CA LYS A 246 -1.31 -2.12 2.03
C LYS A 246 -0.85 -2.79 0.74
N GLY A 247 0.07 -3.75 0.82
CA GLY A 247 0.62 -4.45 -0.33
C GLY A 247 -0.41 -5.35 -1.02
N LEU A 248 -1.18 -6.13 -0.25
CA LEU A 248 -2.27 -6.94 -0.80
C LEU A 248 -3.26 -6.07 -1.57
N ALA A 249 -3.71 -4.96 -0.99
CA ALA A 249 -4.61 -4.02 -1.66
C ALA A 249 -3.99 -3.41 -2.92
N LEU A 250 -2.72 -3.00 -2.85
CA LEU A 250 -1.94 -2.49 -3.98
C LEU A 250 -1.91 -3.48 -5.14
N SER A 251 -1.65 -4.77 -4.83
CA SER A 251 -1.52 -5.83 -5.83
C SER A 251 -2.81 -6.01 -6.64
N VAL A 252 -3.96 -5.89 -5.98
CA VAL A 252 -5.26 -5.97 -6.65
C VAL A 252 -5.48 -4.77 -7.56
N LEU A 253 -5.19 -3.54 -7.10
CA LEU A 253 -5.31 -2.34 -7.95
C LEU A 253 -4.35 -2.38 -9.14
N ILE A 254 -3.12 -2.83 -8.95
CA ILE A 254 -2.17 -3.05 -10.06
C ILE A 254 -2.76 -4.03 -11.07
N GLY A 255 -3.44 -5.09 -10.63
CA GLY A 255 -4.16 -6.03 -11.50
C GLY A 255 -5.23 -5.35 -12.37
N PHE A 256 -6.05 -4.48 -11.77
CA PHE A 256 -7.04 -3.67 -12.51
C PHE A 256 -6.37 -2.78 -13.57
N PHE A 257 -5.31 -2.03 -13.18
CA PHE A 257 -4.58 -1.18 -14.12
C PHE A 257 -3.89 -1.96 -15.25
N ARG A 258 -3.28 -3.12 -14.95
CA ARG A 258 -2.66 -3.99 -15.95
C ARG A 258 -3.68 -4.48 -16.97
N THR A 259 -4.85 -4.89 -16.50
CA THR A 259 -5.95 -5.36 -17.36
C THR A 259 -6.50 -4.23 -18.23
N ALA A 260 -6.68 -3.04 -17.65
CA ALA A 260 -7.22 -1.87 -18.35
C ALA A 260 -6.24 -1.29 -19.38
N TRP A 261 -4.95 -1.18 -19.05
CA TRP A 261 -3.99 -0.48 -19.91
C TRP A 261 -3.26 -1.39 -20.90
N GLN A 262 -3.18 -2.70 -20.63
CA GLN A 262 -2.51 -3.69 -21.49
C GLN A 262 -1.12 -3.25 -21.96
N THR A 263 -0.39 -2.60 -21.06
CA THR A 263 0.94 -2.04 -21.33
C THR A 263 1.88 -2.26 -20.15
N ARG A 264 3.17 -2.07 -20.36
CA ARG A 264 4.15 -2.09 -19.28
C ARG A 264 3.83 -0.96 -18.28
N ILE A 265 3.71 -1.33 -17.01
CA ILE A 265 3.49 -0.39 -15.91
C ILE A 265 4.77 -0.35 -15.07
N VAL A 266 5.23 0.86 -14.77
CA VAL A 266 6.23 1.14 -13.73
C VAL A 266 5.50 1.69 -12.52
N THR A 267 5.69 1.06 -11.39
CA THR A 267 5.05 1.40 -10.11
C THR A 267 6.02 2.13 -9.20
N VAL A 268 5.54 3.20 -8.59
CA VAL A 268 6.29 4.03 -7.64
C VAL A 268 5.48 4.06 -6.35
N ALA A 269 6.11 3.87 -5.19
CA ALA A 269 5.46 4.04 -3.90
C ALA A 269 6.26 4.96 -2.99
N LEU A 270 5.56 5.86 -2.30
CA LEU A 270 6.11 6.74 -1.28
C LEU A 270 5.41 6.47 0.05
N GLY A 271 6.19 6.47 1.13
CA GLY A 271 5.72 6.25 2.50
C GLY A 271 6.82 6.59 3.50
N ASP A 272 6.52 6.61 4.80
CA ASP A 272 7.43 7.09 5.85
C ASP A 272 7.70 6.04 6.95
N SER A 273 6.90 4.97 7.01
CA SER A 273 6.82 4.12 8.20
C SER A 273 6.69 2.62 7.90
N GLY A 274 6.80 1.78 8.94
CA GLY A 274 6.85 0.32 8.80
C GLY A 274 5.59 -0.32 8.19
N ASN A 275 4.41 0.29 8.33
CA ASN A 275 3.18 -0.18 7.69
C ASN A 275 3.20 -0.04 6.16
N ASP A 276 4.15 0.71 5.59
CA ASP A 276 4.36 0.83 4.14
C ASP A 276 5.25 -0.27 3.58
N LEU A 277 5.95 -1.04 4.42
CA LEU A 277 6.86 -2.10 3.97
C LEU A 277 6.20 -3.12 3.01
N PRO A 278 4.95 -3.58 3.24
CA PRO A 278 4.26 -4.45 2.27
C PRO A 278 4.07 -3.80 0.91
N MET A 279 3.80 -2.49 0.86
CA MET A 279 3.70 -1.73 -0.38
C MET A 279 5.07 -1.57 -1.06
N PHE A 280 6.12 -1.26 -0.30
CA PHE A 280 7.48 -1.09 -0.83
C PHE A 280 8.04 -2.35 -1.48
N ARG A 281 7.74 -3.53 -0.92
CA ARG A 281 8.19 -4.83 -1.46
C ARG A 281 7.58 -5.17 -2.83
N LEU A 282 6.48 -4.53 -3.22
CA LEU A 282 5.74 -4.86 -4.44
C LEU A 282 6.03 -3.93 -5.62
N VAL A 283 6.50 -2.71 -5.36
CA VAL A 283 6.68 -1.70 -6.41
C VAL A 283 8.07 -1.70 -7.02
N ASP A 284 8.17 -1.21 -8.26
CA ASP A 284 9.45 -1.10 -8.97
C ASP A 284 10.37 -0.04 -8.36
N ARG A 285 9.79 1.03 -7.78
CA ARG A 285 10.51 2.17 -7.23
C ARG A 285 9.94 2.54 -5.85
N PRO A 286 10.34 1.83 -4.78
CA PRO A 286 9.98 2.21 -3.41
C PRO A 286 10.84 3.38 -2.95
N ILE A 287 10.21 4.34 -2.28
CA ILE A 287 10.83 5.58 -1.82
C ILE A 287 10.40 5.83 -0.38
N LEU A 288 11.37 5.84 0.53
CA LEU A 288 11.15 6.14 1.93
C LEU A 288 11.33 7.64 2.17
N ILE A 289 10.30 8.29 2.71
CA ILE A 289 10.32 9.67 3.18
C ILE A 289 10.85 9.67 4.63
N PRO A 290 11.81 10.56 4.98
CA PRO A 290 12.23 10.71 6.36
C PRO A 290 11.11 11.34 7.20
N LYS A 291 11.13 11.04 8.49
CA LYS A 291 10.28 11.67 9.50
C LYS A 291 10.67 13.13 9.69
N ALA A 292 9.85 13.89 10.42
CA ALA A 292 10.09 15.31 10.68
C ALA A 292 11.44 15.60 11.36
N ASP A 293 11.96 14.66 12.16
CA ASP A 293 13.28 14.73 12.80
C ASP A 293 14.45 14.31 11.88
N GLY A 294 14.18 14.03 10.60
CA GLY A 294 15.16 13.56 9.62
C GLY A 294 15.50 12.07 9.73
N SER A 295 15.00 11.37 10.74
CA SER A 295 15.21 9.93 10.90
C SER A 295 14.36 9.14 9.90
N PHE A 296 14.74 7.89 9.68
CA PHE A 296 14.00 6.97 8.83
C PHE A 296 13.47 5.81 9.68
N ALA A 297 12.35 5.22 9.28
CA ALA A 297 11.84 4.00 9.92
C ALA A 297 12.88 2.87 9.87
N SER A 298 13.41 2.50 11.04
CA SER A 298 14.52 1.56 11.18
C SER A 298 14.12 0.16 10.71
N GLU A 299 12.86 -0.23 10.95
CA GLU A 299 12.28 -1.48 10.47
C GLU A 299 12.25 -1.56 8.94
N VAL A 300 12.04 -0.44 8.24
CA VAL A 300 12.07 -0.40 6.78
C VAL A 300 13.51 -0.48 6.27
N ILE A 301 14.43 0.25 6.90
CA ILE A 301 15.86 0.20 6.52
C ILE A 301 16.44 -1.20 6.73
N GLN A 302 16.14 -1.84 7.85
CA GLN A 302 16.60 -3.19 8.14
C GLN A 302 16.05 -4.20 7.12
N ALA A 303 14.76 -4.09 6.76
CA ALA A 303 14.13 -4.99 5.80
C ALA A 303 14.52 -4.70 4.34
N MET A 304 14.82 -3.45 3.99
CA MET A 304 15.16 -3.00 2.64
C MET A 304 16.33 -1.99 2.66
N PRO A 305 17.59 -2.43 2.90
CA PRO A 305 18.72 -1.53 3.10
C PRO A 305 18.99 -0.59 1.90
N ARG A 306 18.67 -1.05 0.70
CA ARG A 306 18.85 -0.34 -0.58
C ARG A 306 17.62 0.45 -1.04
N ILE A 307 16.60 0.62 -0.20
CA ILE A 307 15.45 1.47 -0.52
C ILE A 307 15.90 2.89 -0.83
N ARG A 308 15.29 3.53 -1.83
CA ARG A 308 15.61 4.93 -2.14
C ARG A 308 15.10 5.82 -1.01
N ARG A 309 15.94 6.71 -0.50
CA ARG A 309 15.60 7.63 0.58
C ARG A 309 15.43 9.03 0.01
N ALA A 310 14.33 9.69 0.33
CA ALA A 310 14.15 11.10 0.02
C ALA A 310 15.06 11.97 0.91
N LYS A 311 15.40 13.17 0.44
CA LYS A 311 16.29 14.08 1.17
C LYS A 311 15.58 14.81 2.32
N ASN A 312 14.35 15.25 2.05
CA ASN A 312 13.56 16.06 2.97
C ASN A 312 12.32 15.29 3.42
N ALA A 313 11.75 15.66 4.55
CA ALA A 313 10.52 15.08 5.09
C ALA A 313 9.26 15.67 4.42
N GLY A 314 8.14 15.00 4.64
CA GLY A 314 6.79 15.51 4.34
C GLY A 314 6.59 15.96 2.88
N PRO A 315 5.67 16.93 2.63
CA PRO A 315 5.18 17.24 1.29
C PRO A 315 6.27 17.77 0.33
N GLN A 316 7.27 18.50 0.84
CA GLN A 316 8.36 19.03 0.03
C GLN A 316 9.31 17.91 -0.42
N GLY A 317 9.68 17.02 0.51
CA GLY A 317 10.46 15.84 0.22
C GLY A 317 9.76 14.89 -0.75
N TRP A 318 8.46 14.71 -0.53
CA TRP A 318 7.58 13.98 -1.43
C TRP A 318 7.59 14.56 -2.84
N ALA A 319 7.46 15.89 -2.98
CA ALA A 319 7.45 16.56 -4.28
C ALA A 319 8.73 16.30 -5.06
N ALA A 320 9.89 16.54 -4.43
CA ALA A 320 11.19 16.31 -5.02
C ALA A 320 11.38 14.84 -5.44
N ALA A 321 10.97 13.91 -4.56
CA ALA A 321 11.06 12.48 -4.82
C ALA A 321 10.19 12.03 -6.00
N VAL A 322 8.96 12.54 -6.12
CA VAL A 322 8.07 12.26 -7.25
C VAL A 322 8.65 12.81 -8.53
N LEU A 323 9.02 14.09 -8.55
CA LEU A 323 9.58 14.73 -9.75
C LEU A 323 10.83 13.99 -10.25
N ASP A 324 11.72 13.57 -9.35
CA ASP A 324 12.89 12.77 -9.71
C ASP A 324 12.49 11.37 -10.23
N ALA A 325 11.50 10.73 -9.61
CA ALA A 325 11.01 9.43 -10.08
C ALA A 325 10.35 9.48 -11.47
N LEU A 326 9.85 10.63 -11.89
CA LEU A 326 9.24 10.85 -13.21
C LEU A 326 10.27 11.18 -14.30
N ARG A 327 11.53 11.48 -13.96
CA ARG A 327 12.57 11.79 -14.96
C ARG A 327 12.81 10.56 -15.87
N PRO A 328 12.94 10.77 -17.19
CA PRO A 328 13.37 9.71 -18.09
C PRO A 328 14.74 9.21 -17.63
N ARG A 329 14.88 7.92 -17.34
CA ARG A 329 16.21 7.34 -17.16
C ARG A 329 16.85 7.31 -18.54
N GLY A 330 17.83 8.18 -18.78
CA GLY A 330 18.69 8.07 -19.95
C GLY A 330 19.24 6.65 -20.02
N HIS A 331 19.24 6.07 -21.22
CA HIS A 331 20.04 4.88 -21.46
C HIS A 331 21.46 5.25 -21.03
N ALA A 332 22.02 4.53 -20.05
CA ALA A 332 23.40 4.72 -19.67
C ALA A 332 24.23 4.56 -20.95
N ARG A 333 24.70 5.69 -21.52
CA ARG A 333 25.72 5.68 -22.55
C ARG A 333 26.90 5.02 -21.86
N LYS A 334 27.19 3.76 -22.23
CA LYS A 334 28.49 3.15 -21.95
C LYS A 334 29.51 4.12 -22.54
N VAL A 335 30.14 4.91 -21.69
CA VAL A 335 31.35 5.63 -22.06
C VAL A 335 32.35 4.53 -22.35
N ARG A 336 32.58 4.26 -23.64
CA ARG A 336 33.74 3.49 -24.08
C ARG A 336 34.94 4.34 -23.67
N GLN A 337 35.62 3.96 -22.60
CA GLN A 337 36.96 4.44 -22.33
C GLN A 337 37.81 4.05 -23.54
N ALA A 338 38.31 5.04 -24.28
CA ALA A 338 39.35 4.81 -25.25
C ALA A 338 40.59 4.34 -24.47
N ARG A 339 41.13 3.18 -24.88
CA ARG A 339 42.44 2.72 -24.41
C ARG A 339 43.50 3.71 -24.91
N PRO A 340 44.48 4.11 -24.10
CA PRO A 340 45.65 4.81 -24.63
C PRO A 340 46.47 3.83 -25.48
N SER A 341 46.79 4.25 -26.69
CA SER A 341 47.73 3.58 -27.58
C SER A 341 49.15 3.75 -27.04
N HIS A 342 49.85 2.63 -26.85
CA HIS A 342 51.30 2.60 -26.67
C HIS A 342 51.99 2.71 -28.03
N SER A 343 52.81 3.75 -28.21
CA SER A 343 53.86 3.96 -29.23
C SER A 343 54.30 5.43 -29.02
N GLU A 344 55.53 5.83 -28.72
CA GLU A 344 56.87 5.29 -28.97
C GLU A 344 57.82 5.81 -27.88
N VAL A 345 58.86 5.03 -27.61
CA VAL A 345 60.09 5.44 -26.95
C VAL A 345 61.15 5.45 -28.06
N GLU A 346 61.74 6.60 -28.33
CA GLU A 346 63.12 6.79 -28.81
C GLU A 346 63.38 8.30 -28.76
N GLN A 347 64.10 8.78 -27.75
CA GLN A 347 65.54 9.10 -27.84
C GLN A 347 65.85 9.94 -29.09
N ASP A 348 65.99 11.25 -28.89
CA ASP A 348 67.04 11.96 -29.61
C ASP A 348 67.72 12.99 -28.72
N ALA A 349 69.03 13.02 -28.88
CA ALA A 349 70.00 13.70 -28.06
C ALA A 349 70.22 15.13 -28.56
N LEU A 350 70.67 15.97 -27.62
CA LEU A 350 71.67 17.02 -27.78
C LEU A 350 71.64 17.88 -29.07
N THR A 351 71.41 19.17 -28.91
CA THR A 351 72.30 20.19 -29.51
C THR A 351 72.17 21.54 -28.78
N PRO A 352 73.23 22.38 -28.81
CA PRO A 352 73.51 23.38 -27.78
C PRO A 352 73.14 24.81 -28.20
N VAL A 353 73.00 25.70 -27.21
CA VAL A 353 73.65 27.02 -27.00
C VAL A 353 73.06 27.63 -25.73
#